data_AF-A0A4S3FZN1-F1
#
_entry.id   AF-A0A4S3FZN1-F1
#
_cell.length_a   1.000
_cell.length_b   1.000
_cell.length_c   1.000
_cell.angle_alpha   90.00
_cell.angle_beta   90.00
_cell.angle_gamma   90.00
#
_symmetry.space_group_name_H-M   'P 1'
#
loop_
_entity.id
_entity.type
_entity.pdbx_description
1 polymer ?
#
loop_
_entity_poly.entity_id
_entity_poly.type
_entity_poly.pdbx_seq_one_letter_code
_entity_poly.pdbx_strand_id
1 'polypeptide(L)'
;MLRRFYAAPDCQVACLSRPESGHRTTAATQPTYNDANAYLKECFVTDSIHIVCPACEAVNRLAPARLADNPVCGKCAAPLFAGRPLDVTSSQFNKHVARNDIPVLVDFWAEWCGPCKMMAPAYAQAASRLEPRVRLLKVDTERAQDLSSQFGIRSIPTLMLLRGGREVARQAGAMDAGNIVAWVQSKL
;
A
#
# COMPACT_ATOMS: atom_id res chain seq x y z
N MET A 1 9.05 -35.69 4.68
CA MET A 1 8.17 -34.92 3.79
C MET A 1 8.98 -33.79 3.15
N LEU A 2 9.53 -34.05 1.97
CA LEU A 2 10.34 -33.09 1.20
C LEU A 2 9.40 -32.12 0.48
N ARG A 3 9.51 -30.82 0.78
CA ARG A 3 8.85 -29.78 -0.03
C ARG A 3 9.66 -29.60 -1.32
N ARG A 4 9.04 -29.93 -2.46
CA ARG A 4 9.54 -29.56 -3.79
C ARG A 4 9.57 -28.03 -3.88
N PHE A 5 10.76 -27.48 -4.06
CA PHE A 5 10.95 -26.11 -4.52
C PHE A 5 10.66 -26.08 -6.01
N TYR A 6 9.62 -25.36 -6.43
CA TYR A 6 9.46 -24.96 -7.82
C TYR A 6 10.32 -23.70 -8.02
N ALA A 7 11.43 -23.86 -8.74
CA ALA A 7 12.19 -22.73 -9.27
C ALA A 7 11.37 -22.04 -10.37
N ALA A 8 11.33 -20.71 -10.35
CA ALA A 8 10.80 -19.91 -11.45
C ALA A 8 11.74 -20.04 -12.68
N PRO A 9 11.24 -19.96 -13.93
CA PRO A 9 11.99 -20.38 -15.11
C PRO A 9 13.16 -19.48 -15.55
N ASP A 10 13.35 -18.30 -14.96
CA ASP A 10 14.31 -17.31 -15.47
C ASP A 10 15.56 -17.13 -14.59
N CYS A 11 15.99 -18.19 -13.90
CA CYS A 11 17.23 -18.21 -13.10
C CYS A 11 18.22 -19.31 -13.56
N GLN A 12 18.33 -19.51 -14.86
CA GLN A 12 19.51 -20.06 -15.52
C GLN A 12 20.03 -18.92 -16.38
N VAL A 13 21.19 -18.33 -16.09
CA VAL A 13 22.51 -18.87 -16.41
C VAL A 13 23.55 -18.19 -15.51
N ALA A 14 24.34 -18.99 -14.78
CA ALA A 14 25.77 -18.76 -14.48
C ALA A 14 26.19 -19.45 -13.15
N CYS A 15 26.06 -20.77 -13.04
CA CYS A 15 26.64 -21.50 -11.89
C CYS A 15 27.17 -22.91 -12.23
N LEU A 16 27.40 -23.23 -13.51
CA LEU A 16 27.97 -24.53 -13.88
C LEU A 16 28.97 -24.41 -15.03
N SER A 17 30.18 -23.97 -14.71
CA SER A 17 31.39 -24.38 -15.44
C SER A 17 32.59 -24.28 -14.51
N ARG A 18 33.13 -25.45 -14.11
CA ARG A 18 34.46 -25.56 -13.53
C ARG A 18 35.49 -25.21 -14.61
N PRO A 19 36.51 -24.38 -14.36
CA PRO A 19 37.62 -24.27 -15.28
C PRO A 19 38.62 -25.40 -14.99
N GLU A 20 38.76 -26.33 -15.93
CA GLU A 20 40.01 -27.06 -16.10
C GLU A 20 41.12 -26.08 -16.53
N SER A 21 42.34 -26.42 -16.16
CA SER A 21 43.56 -25.64 -16.26
C SER A 21 43.82 -24.99 -17.63
N GLY A 22 44.16 -23.70 -17.59
CA GLY A 22 45.24 -23.15 -18.43
C GLY A 22 44.84 -22.29 -19.63
N HIS A 23 44.51 -21.01 -19.41
CA HIS A 23 45.04 -19.93 -20.26
C HIS A 23 44.90 -18.56 -19.59
N ARG A 24 45.82 -17.65 -19.93
CA ARG A 24 46.11 -16.37 -19.28
C ARG A 24 45.37 -15.22 -19.99
N THR A 25 45.07 -14.17 -19.21
CA THR A 25 44.64 -12.78 -19.58
C THR A 25 43.21 -12.64 -20.14
N THR A 26 42.33 -11.73 -19.71
CA THR A 26 42.46 -10.36 -19.14
C THR A 26 41.41 -10.06 -18.03
N ALA A 27 41.63 -8.96 -17.31
CA ALA A 27 40.97 -8.50 -16.08
C ALA A 27 39.42 -8.62 -16.01
N ALA A 28 38.95 -9.39 -15.03
CA ALA A 28 37.69 -9.15 -14.35
C ALA A 28 37.96 -9.29 -12.84
N THR A 29 37.92 -8.18 -12.12
CA THR A 29 38.10 -8.13 -10.68
C THR A 29 37.07 -9.05 -10.03
N GLN A 30 37.51 -10.13 -9.39
CA GLN A 30 36.63 -11.01 -8.63
C GLN A 30 36.05 -10.21 -7.45
N PRO A 31 34.72 -10.26 -7.20
CA PRO A 31 34.13 -9.58 -6.07
C PRO A 31 34.70 -10.17 -4.77
N THR A 32 35.06 -9.31 -3.84
CA THR A 32 35.55 -9.71 -2.52
C THR A 32 34.40 -10.28 -1.70
N TYR A 33 34.71 -10.99 -0.62
CA TYR A 33 33.72 -11.56 0.32
C TYR A 33 32.66 -10.54 0.83
N ASN A 34 32.97 -9.23 0.80
CA ASN A 34 32.02 -8.17 1.14
C ASN A 34 30.95 -7.92 0.06
N ASP A 35 31.25 -8.20 -1.21
CA ASP A 35 30.33 -8.01 -2.33
C ASP A 35 29.28 -9.13 -2.38
N ALA A 36 29.64 -10.36 -1.97
CA ALA A 36 28.70 -11.47 -1.83
C ALA A 36 27.65 -11.20 -0.73
N ASN A 37 28.04 -10.51 0.35
CA ASN A 37 27.09 -10.08 1.40
C ASN A 37 26.16 -8.97 0.91
N ALA A 38 26.60 -8.07 0.02
CA ALA A 38 25.72 -7.09 -0.64
C ALA A 38 24.72 -7.79 -1.58
N TYR A 39 25.20 -8.71 -2.42
CA TYR A 39 24.36 -9.52 -3.32
C TYR A 39 23.35 -10.42 -2.57
N LEU A 40 23.75 -11.03 -1.45
CA LEU A 40 22.82 -11.78 -0.60
C LEU A 40 21.82 -10.85 0.09
N LYS A 41 22.22 -9.62 0.45
CA LYS A 41 21.30 -8.61 1.00
C LYS A 41 20.27 -8.14 -0.02
N GLU A 42 20.63 -8.05 -1.31
CA GLU A 42 19.70 -7.81 -2.42
C GLU A 42 18.72 -8.98 -2.65
N CYS A 43 19.15 -10.23 -2.46
CA CYS A 43 18.29 -11.41 -2.66
C CYS A 43 17.34 -11.75 -1.48
N PHE A 44 17.50 -11.08 -0.33
CA PHE A 44 16.76 -11.40 0.90
C PHE A 44 15.91 -10.26 1.45
N VAL A 45 15.42 -9.35 0.61
CA VAL A 45 14.17 -8.67 0.98
C VAL A 45 13.04 -9.67 0.77
N THR A 46 12.63 -10.36 1.83
CA THR A 46 11.34 -11.03 1.83
C THR A 46 10.26 -9.96 1.83
N ASP A 47 10.04 -9.35 0.66
CA ASP A 47 9.23 -8.16 0.41
C ASP A 47 7.74 -8.46 0.53
N SER A 48 7.31 -8.89 1.70
CA SER A 48 5.88 -9.06 1.93
C SER A 48 5.28 -7.78 2.48
N ILE A 49 4.28 -7.26 1.78
CA ILE A 49 3.44 -6.18 2.26
C ILE A 49 2.18 -6.74 2.93
N HIS A 50 1.65 -5.98 3.87
CA HIS A 50 0.43 -6.26 4.60
C HIS A 50 -0.70 -5.38 4.10
N ILE A 51 -1.83 -6.01 3.75
CA ILE A 51 -3.06 -5.35 3.32
C ILE A 51 -4.22 -5.81 4.20
N VAL A 52 -4.89 -4.87 4.84
CA VAL A 52 -6.12 -5.12 5.60
C VAL A 52 -7.28 -5.31 4.63
N CYS A 53 -7.99 -6.44 4.76
CA CYS A 53 -9.17 -6.71 3.97
C CYS A 53 -10.33 -5.77 4.35
N PRO A 54 -10.95 -5.06 3.40
CA PRO A 54 -12.05 -4.14 3.70
C PRO A 54 -13.34 -4.85 4.15
N ALA A 55 -13.47 -6.17 3.94
CA ALA A 55 -14.70 -6.91 4.23
C ALA A 55 -14.68 -7.62 5.60
N CYS A 56 -13.56 -8.24 5.98
CA CYS A 56 -13.44 -9.01 7.23
C CYS A 56 -12.27 -8.58 8.11
N GLU A 57 -11.53 -7.55 7.68
CA GLU A 57 -10.39 -6.97 8.38
C GLU A 57 -9.23 -7.93 8.66
N ALA A 58 -9.16 -9.08 7.99
CA ALA A 58 -7.97 -9.92 8.06
C ALA A 58 -6.78 -9.17 7.46
N VAL A 59 -5.61 -9.33 8.07
CA VAL A 59 -4.35 -8.82 7.51
C VAL A 59 -3.83 -9.87 6.52
N ASN A 60 -3.66 -9.48 5.27
CA ASN A 60 -3.20 -10.35 4.19
C ASN A 60 -1.76 -10.01 3.86
N ARG A 61 -0.91 -11.03 3.79
CA ARG A 61 0.49 -10.92 3.43
C ARG A 61 0.63 -11.23 1.94
N LEU A 62 1.16 -10.29 1.16
CA LEU A 62 1.29 -10.39 -0.30
C LEU A 62 2.70 -10.00 -0.73
N ALA A 63 3.21 -10.55 -1.84
CA ALA A 63 4.34 -9.94 -2.53
C ALA A 63 3.89 -8.63 -3.20
N PRO A 64 4.75 -7.60 -3.37
CA PRO A 64 4.30 -6.28 -3.78
C PRO A 64 3.80 -6.29 -5.23
N ALA A 65 4.44 -7.10 -6.07
CA ALA A 65 4.00 -7.35 -7.45
C ALA A 65 2.55 -7.85 -7.54
N ARG A 66 2.04 -8.54 -6.52
CA ARG A 66 0.67 -9.08 -6.49
C ARG A 66 -0.41 -8.02 -6.26
N LEU A 67 -0.05 -6.76 -5.95
CA LEU A 67 -1.05 -5.68 -5.85
C LEU A 67 -1.80 -5.47 -7.16
N ALA A 68 -1.12 -5.63 -8.29
CA ALA A 68 -1.71 -5.43 -9.63
C ALA A 68 -2.60 -6.61 -10.08
N ASP A 69 -2.52 -7.76 -9.40
CA ASP A 69 -3.15 -9.02 -9.83
C ASP A 69 -4.56 -9.23 -9.26
N ASN A 70 -5.30 -8.17 -8.96
CA ASN A 70 -6.62 -8.20 -8.32
C ASN A 70 -6.68 -9.16 -7.11
N PRO A 71 -5.84 -8.95 -6.08
CA PRO A 71 -5.69 -9.92 -5.00
C PRO A 71 -6.97 -10.02 -4.15
N VAL A 72 -7.28 -11.25 -3.72
CA VAL A 72 -8.38 -11.56 -2.81
C VAL A 72 -7.89 -11.86 -1.40
N CYS A 73 -8.76 -11.69 -0.42
CA CYS A 73 -8.46 -12.00 0.96
C CYS A 73 -8.37 -13.51 1.19
N GLY A 74 -7.29 -13.99 1.81
CA GLY A 74 -7.12 -15.41 2.15
C GLY A 74 -8.09 -15.94 3.21
N LYS A 75 -8.79 -15.07 3.95
CA LYS A 75 -9.78 -15.47 4.97
C LYS A 75 -11.21 -15.54 4.44
N CYS A 76 -11.64 -14.56 3.64
CA CYS A 76 -13.04 -14.42 3.21
C CYS A 76 -13.24 -14.41 1.70
N ALA A 77 -12.17 -14.56 0.91
CA ALA A 77 -12.17 -14.53 -0.56
C ALA A 77 -12.67 -13.21 -1.21
N ALA A 78 -13.06 -12.19 -0.44
CA ALA A 78 -13.44 -10.89 -0.99
C ALA A 78 -12.24 -10.18 -1.64
N PRO A 79 -12.45 -9.37 -2.70
CA PRO A 79 -11.40 -8.52 -3.27
C PRO A 79 -10.79 -7.60 -2.21
N LEU A 80 -9.46 -7.46 -2.23
CA LEU A 80 -8.78 -6.51 -1.33
C LEU A 80 -8.92 -5.06 -1.80
N PHE A 81 -9.14 -4.85 -3.10
CA PHE A 81 -9.33 -3.54 -3.70
C PHE A 81 -10.55 -3.60 -4.60
N ALA A 82 -11.43 -2.61 -4.48
CA ALA A 82 -12.69 -2.54 -5.19
C ALA A 82 -12.86 -1.21 -5.93
N GLY A 83 -11.83 -0.35 -5.92
CA GLY A 83 -11.85 0.97 -6.54
C GLY A 83 -12.87 1.91 -5.90
N ARG A 84 -13.19 1.73 -4.62
CA ARG A 84 -14.19 2.53 -3.90
C ARG A 84 -13.75 2.84 -2.47
N PRO A 85 -14.14 4.00 -1.91
CA PRO A 85 -13.87 4.33 -0.52
C PRO A 85 -14.56 3.37 0.44
N LEU A 86 -13.95 3.16 1.60
CA LEU A 86 -14.52 2.38 2.71
C LEU A 86 -14.95 3.31 3.84
N ASP A 87 -16.23 3.34 4.17
CA ASP A 87 -16.72 3.94 5.41
C ASP A 87 -16.27 3.08 6.60
N VAL A 88 -15.61 3.70 7.58
CA VAL A 88 -14.98 2.98 8.70
C VAL A 88 -15.42 3.53 10.05
N THR A 89 -15.54 2.63 11.02
CA THR A 89 -15.56 2.97 12.46
C THR A 89 -14.14 3.32 12.94
N SER A 90 -14.01 3.89 14.14
CA SER A 90 -12.70 4.22 14.72
C SER A 90 -11.79 2.99 14.86
N SER A 91 -12.34 1.82 15.23
CA SER A 91 -11.59 0.57 15.32
C SER A 91 -11.04 0.12 13.96
N GLN A 92 -11.89 0.15 12.93
CA GLN A 92 -11.52 -0.22 11.57
C GLN A 92 -10.48 0.75 11.00
N PHE A 93 -10.68 2.05 11.19
CA PHE A 93 -9.71 3.08 10.84
C PHE A 93 -8.33 2.77 11.44
N ASN A 94 -8.26 2.57 12.76
CA ASN A 94 -7.01 2.31 13.46
C ASN A 94 -6.29 1.08 12.90
N LYS A 95 -7.05 0.03 12.60
CA LYS A 95 -6.49 -1.19 12.01
C LYS A 95 -5.97 -0.96 10.60
N HIS A 96 -6.72 -0.27 9.75
CA HIS A 96 -6.30 0.06 8.39
C HIS A 96 -5.06 0.96 8.38
N VAL A 97 -4.98 1.94 9.27
CA VAL A 97 -3.86 2.88 9.35
C VAL A 97 -2.60 2.24 9.93
N ALA A 98 -2.74 1.31 10.89
CA ALA A 98 -1.61 0.67 11.56
C ALA A 98 -1.10 -0.60 10.84
N ARG A 99 -1.93 -1.26 10.01
CA ARG A 99 -1.64 -2.59 9.46
C ARG A 99 -1.69 -2.67 7.93
N ASN A 100 -1.90 -1.56 7.23
CA ASN A 100 -1.60 -1.47 5.80
C ASN A 100 -0.18 -0.92 5.61
N ASP A 101 0.59 -1.55 4.74
CA ASP A 101 1.91 -1.05 4.33
C ASP A 101 1.80 -0.02 3.19
N ILE A 102 0.63 0.07 2.55
CA ILE A 102 0.31 1.13 1.57
C ILE A 102 -0.18 2.41 2.27
N PRO A 103 0.00 3.59 1.66
CA PRO A 103 -0.61 4.83 2.12
C PRO A 103 -2.14 4.74 2.25
N VAL A 104 -2.68 5.48 3.22
CA VAL A 104 -4.12 5.57 3.48
C VAL A 104 -4.55 7.02 3.33
N LEU A 105 -5.42 7.30 2.36
CA LEU A 105 -6.11 8.58 2.22
C LEU A 105 -7.44 8.51 2.97
N VAL A 106 -7.75 9.54 3.74
CA VAL A 106 -8.92 9.61 4.61
C VAL A 106 -9.71 10.87 4.28
N ASP A 107 -11.02 10.73 4.05
CA ASP A 107 -11.97 11.83 4.00
C ASP A 107 -12.73 11.92 5.32
N PHE A 108 -12.46 12.98 6.09
CA PHE A 108 -13.22 13.32 7.29
C PHE A 108 -14.43 14.17 6.87
N TRP A 109 -15.64 13.66 7.10
CA TRP A 109 -16.89 14.21 6.57
C TRP A 109 -18.05 14.10 7.56
N ALA A 110 -19.22 14.66 7.22
CA ALA A 110 -20.47 14.47 7.96
C ALA A 110 -21.71 14.58 7.05
N GLU A 111 -22.84 13.99 7.45
CA GLU A 111 -24.07 13.92 6.64
C GLU A 111 -24.70 15.29 6.35
N TRP A 112 -24.62 16.20 7.33
CA TRP A 112 -25.15 17.56 7.23
C TRP A 112 -24.28 18.49 6.37
N CYS A 113 -23.07 18.08 6.01
CA CYS A 113 -22.10 18.90 5.30
C CYS A 113 -22.37 18.91 3.78
N GLY A 114 -22.86 20.04 3.26
CA GLY A 114 -23.10 20.26 1.83
C GLY A 114 -21.87 19.99 0.94
N PRO A 115 -20.72 20.64 1.20
CA PRO A 115 -19.49 20.41 0.43
C PRO A 115 -18.99 18.95 0.47
N CYS A 116 -19.19 18.24 1.58
CA CYS A 116 -18.84 16.83 1.71
C CYS A 116 -19.66 15.97 0.74
N LYS A 117 -20.98 16.21 0.69
CA LYS A 117 -21.87 15.52 -0.26
C LYS A 117 -21.51 15.79 -1.71
N MET A 118 -21.08 17.03 -2.02
CA MET A 118 -20.57 17.36 -3.36
C MET A 118 -19.26 16.64 -3.70
N MET A 119 -18.36 16.46 -2.72
CA MET A 119 -17.07 15.81 -2.92
C MET A 119 -17.17 14.28 -2.99
N ALA A 120 -18.17 13.67 -2.35
CA ALA A 120 -18.33 12.21 -2.28
C ALA A 120 -18.17 11.47 -3.62
N PRO A 121 -18.83 11.85 -4.74
CA PRO A 121 -18.62 11.19 -6.04
C PRO A 121 -17.21 11.39 -6.59
N ALA A 122 -16.60 12.56 -6.38
CA ALA A 122 -15.22 12.83 -6.78
C ALA A 122 -14.22 11.97 -5.98
N TYR A 123 -14.43 11.81 -4.69
CA TYR A 123 -13.63 10.94 -3.83
C TYR A 123 -13.77 9.46 -4.23
N ALA A 124 -14.97 9.03 -4.61
CA ALA A 124 -15.19 7.69 -5.16
C ALA A 124 -14.45 7.46 -6.49
N GLN A 125 -14.46 8.44 -7.38
CA GLN A 125 -13.70 8.38 -8.63
C GLN A 125 -12.18 8.43 -8.40
N ALA A 126 -11.71 9.14 -7.37
CA ALA A 126 -10.30 9.09 -6.98
C ALA A 126 -9.90 7.70 -6.48
N ALA A 127 -10.79 7.00 -5.77
CA ALA A 127 -10.54 5.64 -5.27
C ALA A 127 -10.22 4.66 -6.39
N SER A 128 -11.00 4.68 -7.48
CA SER A 128 -10.79 3.79 -8.62
C SER A 128 -9.49 4.06 -9.38
N ARG A 129 -8.90 5.25 -9.22
CA ARG A 129 -7.63 5.65 -9.86
C ARG A 129 -6.41 5.42 -8.96
N LEU A 130 -6.60 5.48 -7.65
CA LEU A 130 -5.51 5.42 -6.66
C LEU A 130 -5.33 4.02 -6.07
N GLU A 131 -6.38 3.20 -5.98
CA GLU A 131 -6.22 1.78 -5.67
C GLU A 131 -5.50 1.06 -6.83
N PRO A 132 -4.65 0.05 -6.56
CA PRO A 132 -4.33 -0.54 -5.24
C PRO A 132 -3.18 0.16 -4.50
N ARG A 133 -2.64 1.27 -5.01
CA ARG A 133 -1.46 1.94 -4.45
C ARG A 133 -1.76 2.75 -3.19
N VAL A 134 -3.00 3.20 -3.02
CA VAL A 134 -3.47 3.96 -1.85
C VAL A 134 -4.83 3.39 -1.43
N ARG A 135 -5.04 3.20 -0.13
CA ARG A 135 -6.36 2.85 0.44
C ARG A 135 -7.15 4.13 0.68
N LEU A 136 -8.43 4.17 0.30
CA LEU A 136 -9.30 5.30 0.59
C LEU A 136 -10.32 4.95 1.67
N LEU A 137 -10.34 5.72 2.74
CA LEU A 137 -11.27 5.60 3.85
C LEU A 137 -12.15 6.85 3.95
N LYS A 138 -13.34 6.69 4.53
CA LYS A 138 -14.25 7.77 4.93
C LYS A 138 -14.53 7.65 6.42
N VAL A 139 -14.37 8.75 7.14
CA VAL A 139 -14.63 8.85 8.59
C VAL A 139 -15.71 9.89 8.80
N ASP A 140 -16.86 9.44 9.30
CA ASP A 140 -17.93 10.34 9.75
C ASP A 140 -17.53 10.95 11.10
N THR A 141 -17.30 12.26 11.13
CA THR A 141 -16.83 12.99 12.31
C THR A 141 -17.85 13.05 13.43
N GLU A 142 -19.15 12.87 13.14
CA GLU A 142 -20.21 12.81 14.14
C GLU A 142 -20.19 11.47 14.89
N ARG A 143 -19.77 10.39 14.22
CA ARG A 143 -19.75 9.04 14.79
C ARG A 143 -18.39 8.66 15.39
N ALA A 144 -17.31 9.20 14.86
CA ALA A 144 -15.93 8.94 15.27
C ALA A 144 -15.29 10.20 15.89
N GLN A 145 -15.93 10.74 16.92
CA GLN A 145 -15.49 11.97 17.61
C GLN A 145 -14.09 11.85 18.23
N ASP A 146 -13.71 10.63 18.62
CA ASP A 146 -12.36 10.30 19.10
C ASP A 146 -11.30 10.57 18.04
N LEU A 147 -11.54 10.13 16.80
CA LEU A 147 -10.64 10.40 15.67
C LEU A 147 -10.61 11.89 15.32
N SER A 148 -11.78 12.55 15.30
CA SER A 148 -11.88 14.00 15.05
C SER A 148 -11.01 14.79 16.04
N SER A 149 -11.06 14.40 17.31
CA SER A 149 -10.25 15.00 18.39
C SER A 149 -8.77 14.67 18.24
N GLN A 150 -8.43 13.39 18.03
CA GLN A 150 -7.06 12.91 17.88
C GLN A 150 -6.32 13.60 16.73
N PHE A 151 -6.98 13.77 15.59
CA PHE A 151 -6.39 14.38 14.39
C PHE A 151 -6.63 15.88 14.28
N GLY A 152 -7.31 16.48 15.27
CA GLY A 152 -7.59 17.91 15.31
C GLY A 152 -8.37 18.40 14.08
N ILE A 153 -9.45 17.71 13.72
CA ILE A 153 -10.30 18.08 12.58
C ILE A 153 -11.13 19.31 12.95
N ARG A 154 -10.88 20.43 12.27
CA ARG A 154 -11.53 21.73 12.53
C ARG A 154 -12.50 22.18 11.45
N SER A 155 -12.49 21.50 10.30
CA SER A 155 -13.32 21.78 9.15
C SER A 155 -13.56 20.49 8.36
N ILE A 156 -14.68 20.39 7.67
CA ILE A 156 -15.00 19.27 6.79
C ILE A 156 -15.50 19.78 5.42
N PRO A 157 -15.21 19.07 4.31
CA PRO A 157 -14.38 17.88 4.29
C PRO A 157 -12.90 18.20 4.53
N THR A 158 -12.18 17.27 5.15
CA THR A 158 -10.72 17.33 5.26
C THR A 158 -10.14 16.02 4.76
N LEU A 159 -9.28 16.11 3.75
CA LEU A 159 -8.49 14.99 3.27
C LEU A 159 -7.18 14.89 4.05
N MET A 160 -6.82 13.68 4.48
CA MET A 160 -5.58 13.39 5.18
C MET A 160 -4.90 12.18 4.56
N LEU A 161 -3.64 12.34 4.16
CA LEU A 161 -2.80 11.25 3.69
C LEU A 161 -1.93 10.74 4.83
N LEU A 162 -2.07 9.45 5.13
CA LEU A 162 -1.34 8.75 6.18
C LEU A 162 -0.39 7.72 5.56
N ARG A 163 0.79 7.53 6.15
CA ARG A 163 1.72 6.43 5.82
C ARG A 163 2.35 5.91 7.11
N GLY A 164 2.27 4.61 7.36
CA GLY A 164 2.80 3.99 8.58
C GLY A 164 2.27 4.62 9.86
N GLY A 165 0.97 4.95 9.90
CA GLY A 165 0.33 5.59 11.05
C GLY A 165 0.58 7.09 11.23
N ARG A 166 1.34 7.74 10.34
CA ARG A 166 1.73 9.15 10.47
C ARG A 166 1.09 10.01 9.38
N GLU A 167 0.71 11.23 9.74
CA GLU A 167 0.26 12.25 8.81
C GLU A 167 1.43 12.69 7.89
N VAL A 168 1.21 12.53 6.59
CA VAL A 168 2.11 12.98 5.52
C VAL A 168 1.68 14.35 5.02
N ALA A 169 0.38 14.53 4.79
CA ALA A 169 -0.19 15.77 4.29
C ALA A 169 -1.69 15.86 4.62
N ARG A 170 -2.19 17.09 4.65
CA ARG A 170 -3.60 17.42 4.86
C ARG A 170 -4.06 18.50 3.90
N GLN A 171 -5.31 18.41 3.47
CA GLN A 171 -5.99 19.40 2.64
C GLN A 171 -7.43 19.57 3.14
N ALA A 172 -7.78 20.79 3.52
CA ALA A 172 -9.17 21.14 3.87
C ALA A 172 -9.92 21.64 2.63
N GLY A 173 -11.24 21.40 2.62
CA GLY A 173 -12.14 21.85 1.55
C GLY A 173 -12.38 20.80 0.47
N ALA A 174 -13.49 20.96 -0.25
CA ALA A 174 -13.89 20.04 -1.30
C ALA A 174 -12.99 20.15 -2.53
N MET A 175 -12.73 19.02 -3.18
CA MET A 175 -11.92 18.91 -4.40
C MET A 175 -12.62 18.01 -5.42
N ASP A 176 -12.40 18.25 -6.71
CA ASP A 176 -12.76 17.28 -7.74
C ASP A 176 -11.77 16.09 -7.77
N ALA A 177 -12.12 15.04 -8.50
CA ALA A 177 -11.35 13.81 -8.54
C ALA A 177 -9.95 13.98 -9.14
N GLY A 178 -9.79 14.87 -10.13
CA GLY A 178 -8.50 15.13 -10.76
C GLY A 178 -7.54 15.79 -9.77
N ASN A 179 -8.04 16.81 -9.08
CA ASN A 179 -7.30 17.52 -8.05
C ASN A 179 -6.94 16.61 -6.86
N ILE A 180 -7.84 15.71 -6.42
CA ILE A 180 -7.54 14.73 -5.36
C ILE A 180 -6.37 13.83 -5.79
N VAL A 181 -6.44 13.27 -6.99
CA VAL A 181 -5.40 12.37 -7.51
C VAL A 181 -4.07 13.10 -7.65
N ALA A 182 -4.06 14.28 -8.25
CA ALA A 182 -2.85 15.09 -8.44
C ALA A 182 -2.22 15.48 -7.09
N TRP A 183 -3.04 15.90 -6.12
CA TRP A 183 -2.58 16.24 -4.78
C TRP A 183 -1.93 15.04 -4.09
N VAL A 184 -2.59 13.86 -4.07
CA VAL A 184 -2.02 12.64 -3.49
C VAL A 184 -0.70 12.27 -4.16
N GLN A 185 -0.64 12.26 -5.49
CA GLN A 185 0.56 11.91 -6.23
C GLN A 185 1.74 12.85 -5.94
N SER A 186 1.47 14.14 -5.68
CA SER A 186 2.51 15.10 -5.28
C SER A 186 3.13 14.83 -3.90
N LYS A 187 2.55 13.92 -3.10
CA LYS A 187 2.97 13.59 -1.73
C LYS A 187 3.48 12.16 -1.56
N LEU A 188 3.41 11.33 -2.61
CA LEU A 188 3.81 9.92 -2.55
C LEU A 188 5.30 9.71 -2.81
#